data_AF-A0A920F2N7-F1
#
_entry.id   AF-A0A920F2N7-F1
#
_cell.length_a   1.000
_cell.length_b   1.000
_cell.length_c   1.000
_cell.angle_alpha   90.00
_cell.angle_beta   90.00
_cell.angle_gamma   90.00
#
_symmetry.space_group_name_H-M   'P 1'
#
loop_
_entity.id
_entity.type
_entity.pdbx_description
1 polymer ?
#
loop_
_entity_poly.entity_id
_entity_poly.type
_entity_poly.pdbx_seq_one_letter_code
_entity_poly.pdbx_strand_id
1 'polypeptide(L)'
;MRGKGGALNVSESRVQRPVIDAWVEAAASLGYKRNDDYNGEDQEGVGHFQMTMRNGRRCSSATAFLKPARGRSNLQIFTGRENPRAGYGRASRSRHTRAARQ
;
A
#
# COMPACT_ATOMS: atom_id res chain seq x y z
N MET A 1 -9.59 15.69 5.69
CA MET A 1 -9.96 14.68 6.73
C MET A 1 -9.22 13.39 6.44
N ARG A 2 -8.75 12.63 7.46
CA ARG A 2 -8.01 11.37 7.26
C ARG A 2 -8.57 10.24 8.11
N GLY A 3 -8.66 9.05 7.53
CA GLY A 3 -9.03 7.83 8.26
C GLY A 3 -7.96 7.45 9.28
N LYS A 4 -8.37 7.11 10.51
CA LYS A 4 -7.49 6.63 11.58
C LYS A 4 -7.92 5.22 12.02
N GLY A 5 -6.97 4.43 12.52
CA GLY A 5 -7.23 3.08 13.05
C GLY A 5 -7.39 1.97 12.01
N GLY A 6 -7.27 2.28 10.72
CA GLY A 6 -7.30 1.27 9.65
C GLY A 6 -6.07 0.36 9.64
N ALA A 7 -6.24 -0.87 9.14
CA ALA A 7 -5.16 -1.86 9.08
C ALA A 7 -4.04 -1.50 8.08
N LEU A 8 -4.38 -0.73 7.03
CA LEU A 8 -3.44 -0.22 6.04
C LEU A 8 -2.91 1.14 6.51
N ASN A 9 -1.65 1.18 6.94
CA ASN A 9 -1.05 2.38 7.52
C ASN A 9 -0.35 3.22 6.44
N VAL A 10 -0.49 4.55 6.56
CA VAL A 10 0.19 5.55 5.74
C VAL A 10 1.00 6.43 6.68
N SER A 11 2.24 6.73 6.30
CA SER A 11 3.14 7.59 7.07
C SER A 11 4.10 8.34 6.15
N GLU A 12 4.67 9.43 6.64
CA GLU A 12 5.81 10.10 5.99
C GLU A 12 7.01 9.16 5.84
N SER A 13 7.87 9.45 4.86
CA SER A 13 9.16 8.76 4.74
C SER A 13 10.02 8.97 5.98
N ARG A 14 10.59 7.89 6.51
CA ARG A 14 11.63 7.97 7.56
C ARG A 14 12.99 8.38 7.02
N VAL A 15 13.19 8.23 5.72
CA VAL A 15 14.44 8.62 5.06
C VAL A 15 14.25 10.04 4.56
N GLN A 16 15.01 10.96 5.14
CA GLN A 16 15.13 12.34 4.70
C GLN A 16 16.45 12.49 3.94
N ARG A 17 16.42 13.23 2.84
CA ARG A 17 17.61 13.53 2.04
C ARG A 17 17.56 15.01 1.69
N PRO A 18 18.61 15.79 1.98
CA PRO A 18 18.63 17.23 1.71
C PRO A 18 18.31 17.61 0.26
N VAL A 19 18.60 16.71 -0.70
CA VAL A 19 18.25 16.92 -2.11
C VAL A 19 16.75 16.99 -2.37
N ILE A 20 15.93 16.32 -1.57
CA ILE A 20 14.46 16.38 -1.71
C ILE A 20 13.97 17.76 -1.27
N ASP A 21 14.46 18.24 -0.12
CA ASP A 21 14.12 19.56 0.40
C ASP A 21 14.55 20.63 -0.62
N ALA A 22 15.80 20.57 -1.11
CA ALA A 22 16.32 21.48 -2.12
C ALA A 22 15.50 21.47 -3.42
N TRP A 23 14.97 20.32 -3.83
CA TRP A 23 14.11 20.21 -5.01
C TRP A 23 12.75 20.89 -4.80
N VAL A 24 12.12 20.69 -3.63
CA VAL A 24 10.86 21.35 -3.26
C VAL A 24 11.05 22.86 -3.16
N GLU A 25 12.15 23.32 -2.55
CA GLU A 25 12.53 24.74 -2.49
C GLU A 25 12.71 25.34 -3.89
N ALA A 26 13.41 24.64 -4.79
CA ALA A 26 13.61 25.09 -6.17
C ALA A 26 12.28 25.23 -6.92
N ALA A 27 11.38 24.27 -6.80
CA ALA A 27 10.06 24.36 -7.41
C ALA A 27 9.24 25.52 -6.82
N ALA A 28 9.25 25.70 -5.50
CA ALA A 28 8.57 26.83 -4.86
C ALA A 28 9.12 28.19 -5.36
N SER A 29 10.44 28.29 -5.60
CA SER A 29 11.07 29.51 -6.13
C SER A 29 10.61 29.88 -7.55
N LEU A 30 10.13 28.90 -8.32
CA LEU A 30 9.55 29.10 -9.65
C LEU A 30 8.04 29.39 -9.61
N GLY A 31 7.45 29.54 -8.42
CA GLY A 31 6.03 29.86 -8.25
C GLY A 31 5.11 28.64 -8.15
N TYR A 32 5.62 27.41 -8.12
CA TYR A 32 4.79 26.23 -7.85
C TYR A 32 4.30 26.26 -6.41
N LYS A 33 3.00 26.02 -6.23
CA LYS A 33 2.36 25.95 -4.91
C LYS A 33 3.00 24.85 -4.05
N ARG A 34 3.28 25.12 -2.77
CA ARG A 34 3.63 24.04 -1.83
C ARG A 34 2.41 23.26 -1.39
N ASN A 35 2.57 21.96 -1.26
CA ASN A 35 1.53 21.06 -0.80
C ASN A 35 2.08 20.08 0.24
N ASP A 36 1.80 20.37 1.51
CA ASP A 36 2.18 19.51 2.64
C ASP A 36 1.26 18.29 2.79
N ASP A 37 0.11 18.28 2.11
CA ASP A 37 -0.86 17.19 2.11
C ASP A 37 -1.53 17.01 0.74
N TYR A 38 -0.84 16.33 -0.18
CA TYR A 38 -1.38 16.02 -1.51
C TYR A 38 -2.59 15.08 -1.50
N ASN A 39 -2.93 14.47 -0.36
CA ASN A 39 -4.16 13.68 -0.17
C ASN A 39 -5.27 14.50 0.52
N GLY A 40 -5.04 15.81 0.66
CA GLY A 40 -5.97 16.76 1.25
C GLY A 40 -7.10 17.14 0.30
N GLU A 41 -7.71 18.29 0.59
CA GLU A 41 -8.78 18.84 -0.25
C GLU A 41 -8.26 19.27 -1.63
N ASP A 42 -7.03 19.77 -1.68
CA ASP A 42 -6.35 20.16 -2.91
C ASP A 42 -5.08 19.33 -3.11
N GLN A 43 -4.96 18.74 -4.30
CA GLN A 43 -3.84 17.88 -4.67
C GLN A 43 -2.74 18.63 -5.45
N GLU A 44 -3.01 19.86 -5.88
CA GLU A 44 -2.06 20.65 -6.68
C GLU A 44 -0.85 21.08 -5.85
N GLY A 45 0.35 21.05 -6.46
CA GLY A 45 1.57 21.58 -5.88
C GLY A 45 2.69 20.57 -5.63
N VAL A 46 3.73 21.02 -4.92
CA VAL A 46 4.96 20.29 -4.64
C VAL A 46 5.17 20.10 -3.15
N GLY A 47 5.63 18.92 -2.74
CA GLY A 47 5.91 18.62 -1.35
C GLY A 47 6.38 17.19 -1.15
N HIS A 48 6.42 16.75 0.10
CA HIS A 48 6.82 15.39 0.44
C HIS A 48 5.69 14.39 0.16
N PHE A 49 6.06 13.18 -0.23
CA PHE A 49 5.11 12.11 -0.48
C PHE A 49 5.00 11.17 0.72
N GLN A 50 3.78 10.68 0.93
CA GLN A 50 3.45 9.73 1.97
C GLN A 50 3.52 8.31 1.40
N MET A 51 3.85 7.36 2.26
CA MET A 51 3.98 5.97 1.87
C MET A 51 3.06 5.08 2.68
N THR A 52 2.55 4.03 2.02
CA THR A 52 1.89 2.92 2.70
C THR A 52 2.91 2.09 3.48
N MET A 53 3.19 2.55 4.69
CA MET A 53 4.28 2.12 5.55
C MET A 53 3.81 2.05 7.00
N ARG A 54 4.39 1.12 7.77
CA ARG A 54 4.27 1.05 9.23
C ARG A 54 5.64 0.72 9.81
N ASN A 55 6.11 1.52 10.77
CA ASN A 55 7.40 1.33 11.45
C ASN A 55 8.60 1.23 10.48
N GLY A 56 8.63 2.05 9.42
CA GLY A 56 9.73 2.05 8.45
C GLY A 56 9.67 0.93 7.39
N ARG A 57 8.63 0.09 7.40
CA ARG A 57 8.48 -1.05 6.47
C ARG A 57 7.21 -0.90 5.65
N ARG A 58 7.24 -1.37 4.40
CA ARG A 58 6.05 -1.46 3.53
C ARG A 58 4.90 -2.15 4.27
N CYS A 59 3.74 -1.50 4.30
CA CYS A 59 2.50 -2.07 4.84
C CYS A 59 1.63 -2.58 3.67
N SER A 60 1.93 -3.78 3.15
CA SER A 60 1.15 -4.35 2.04
C SER A 60 -0.26 -4.77 2.49
N SER A 61 -1.20 -4.94 1.54
CA SER A 61 -2.52 -5.52 1.82
C SER A 61 -2.42 -6.91 2.48
N ALA A 62 -1.48 -7.75 2.03
CA ALA A 62 -1.19 -9.04 2.67
C ALA A 62 -0.72 -8.87 4.13
N THR A 63 0.12 -7.87 4.42
CA THR A 63 0.60 -7.60 5.79
C THR A 63 -0.51 -7.02 6.67
N ALA A 64 -1.32 -6.12 6.12
CA ALA A 64 -2.39 -5.42 6.82
C ALA A 64 -3.58 -6.34 7.13
N PHE A 65 -3.99 -7.19 6.18
CA PHE A 65 -5.24 -7.94 6.27
C PHE A 65 -5.05 -9.46 6.34
N LEU A 66 -4.20 -10.05 5.49
CA LEU A 66 -4.06 -11.52 5.43
C LEU A 66 -3.22 -12.07 6.59
N LYS A 67 -2.11 -11.42 6.94
CA LYS A 67 -1.21 -11.87 7.99
C LYS A 67 -1.92 -11.97 9.36
N PRO A 68 -2.72 -10.97 9.81
CA PRO A 68 -3.48 -11.10 11.06
C PRO A 68 -4.60 -12.15 11.00
N ALA A 69 -5.15 -12.41 9.81
CA ALA A 69 -6.25 -13.34 9.62
C ALA A 69 -5.82 -14.80 9.35
N ARG A 70 -4.51 -15.08 9.25
CA ARG A 70 -3.95 -16.36 8.75
C ARG A 70 -4.43 -17.60 9.54
N GLY A 71 -4.81 -17.43 10.80
CA GLY A 71 -5.30 -18.53 11.66
C GLY A 71 -6.80 -18.85 11.52
N ARG A 72 -7.56 -18.08 10.75
CA ARG A 72 -9.02 -18.31 10.61
C ARG A 72 -9.28 -19.58 9.81
N SER A 73 -10.12 -20.47 10.35
CA SER A 73 -10.46 -21.76 9.71
C SER A 73 -11.14 -21.63 8.36
N ASN A 74 -11.80 -20.49 8.10
CA ASN A 74 -12.45 -20.18 6.84
C ASN A 74 -11.56 -19.45 5.82
N LEU A 75 -10.27 -19.26 6.10
CA LEU A 75 -9.32 -18.61 5.19
C LEU A 75 -8.31 -19.63 4.63
N GLN A 76 -8.25 -19.73 3.30
CA GLN A 76 -7.23 -20.47 2.59
C GLN A 76 -6.38 -19.50 1.75
N ILE A 77 -5.06 -19.58 1.88
CA ILE A 77 -4.10 -18.74 1.16
C ILE A 77 -3.33 -19.61 0.18
N PHE A 78 -3.43 -19.28 -1.10
CA PHE A 78 -2.68 -19.94 -2.18
C PHE A 78 -1.59 -18.99 -2.68
N THR A 79 -0.35 -19.47 -2.76
CA THR A 79 0.81 -18.72 -3.26
C THR A 79 1.44 -19.44 -4.45
N GLY A 80 2.01 -18.70 -5.41
CA GLY A 80 2.74 -19.27 -6.54
C GLY A 80 1.88 -20.07 -7.52
N ARG A 81 0.61 -19.67 -7.70
CA ARG A 81 -0.34 -20.32 -8.62
C ARG A 81 -0.71 -19.34 -9.71
N GLU A 82 -0.58 -19.76 -10.96
CA GLU A 82 -1.24 -19.07 -12.07
C GLU A 82 -2.75 -19.27 -11.96
N ASN A 83 -3.52 -18.24 -12.31
CA ASN A 83 -4.97 -18.33 -12.27
C ASN A 83 -5.41 -19.36 -13.33
N PRO A 84 -6.05 -20.49 -12.96
CA PRO A 84 -6.57 -21.39 -13.97
C PRO A 84 -7.56 -20.61 -14.84
N ARG A 85 -7.39 -20.71 -16.16
CA ARG A 85 -8.22 -20.02 -17.15
C ARG A 85 -9.69 -20.30 -16.81
N ALA A 86 -10.42 -19.28 -16.37
CA ALA A 86 -11.82 -19.43 -16.02
C ALA A 86 -12.59 -19.75 -17.31
N GLY A 87 -13.13 -20.96 -17.42
CA GLY A 87 -14.11 -21.27 -18.44
C GLY A 87 -15.36 -20.41 -18.23
N TYR A 88 -16.03 -20.02 -19.32
CA TYR A 88 -17.33 -19.35 -19.27
C TYR A 88 -18.37 -20.34 -18.70
N GLY A 89 -18.56 -20.31 -17.39
CA GLY A 89 -19.47 -21.16 -16.64
C GLY A 89 -19.53 -20.71 -15.18
N ARG A 90 -20.54 -21.16 -14.43
CA ARG A 90 -20.65 -20.83 -12.99
C ARG A 90 -19.36 -21.27 -12.28
N ALA A 91 -18.70 -20.36 -11.58
CA ALA A 91 -17.46 -20.64 -10.88
C ALA A 91 -17.65 -21.87 -9.97
N SER A 92 -17.08 -23.01 -10.36
CA SER A 92 -17.03 -24.20 -9.52
C SER A 92 -15.90 -24.04 -8.52
N ARG A 93 -16.05 -24.60 -7.31
CA ARG A 93 -14.97 -24.58 -6.32
C ARG A 93 -13.77 -25.32 -6.92
N SER A 94 -12.69 -24.59 -7.19
CA SER A 94 -11.43 -25.19 -7.58
C SER A 94 -10.86 -25.97 -6.39
N ARG A 95 -10.73 -27.29 -6.54
CA ARG A 95 -10.07 -28.12 -5.53
C ARG A 95 -8.57 -27.88 -5.63
N HIS A 96 -7.98 -27.39 -4.55
CA HIS A 96 -6.54 -27.19 -4.47
C HIS A 96 -5.97 -27.96 -3.28
N THR A 97 -4.99 -28.82 -3.53
CA THR A 97 -4.19 -29.48 -2.49
C THR A 97 -3.14 -28.51 -1.96
N ARG A 98 -2.98 -28.51 -0.63
CA ARG A 98 -2.07 -27.62 0.10
C ARG A 98 -0.63 -28.07 -0.12
N ALA A 99 0.07 -27.45 -1.07
CA ALA A 99 1.52 -27.60 -1.17
C ALA A 99 2.17 -26.76 -0.07
N ALA A 100 2.63 -27.40 1.00
CA ALA A 100 3.43 -26.75 2.02
C ALA A 100 4.82 -26.43 1.46
N ARG A 101 5.22 -25.15 1.45
CA ARG A 101 6.64 -24.76 1.44
C ARG A 101 6.84 -23.63 2.44
N GLN A 102 7.85 -23.82 3.28
CA GLN A 102 8.39 -22.85 4.25
C GLN A 102 9.16 -21.76 3.51
#